data_AF-A0AAV3UPF1-F1
#
_entry.id   AF-A0AAV3UPF1-F1
#
_cell.length_a   1.000
_cell.length_b   1.000
_cell.length_c   1.000
_cell.angle_alpha   90.00
_cell.angle_beta   90.00
_cell.angle_gamma   90.00
#
_symmetry.space_group_name_H-M   'P 1'
#
loop_
_entity.id
_entity.type
_entity.pdbx_description
1 polymer ?
#
loop_
_entity_poly.entity_id
_entity_poly.type
_entity_poly.pdbx_seq_one_letter_code
_entity_poly.pdbx_strand_id
1 'polypeptide(L)'
;MEIRLEHEVHYDWIAFVPLRYSDTGALTKYFGKVAGEHEYKYRGIECRQWSTPSYIDEAQKELIRAVDEYHDPEAVCEELRSWVDRLERGAVDPNELVITNRVSKRREDYTKSTRSVAALERAADLGLGRSPGQSVSYVVVDDAKQSRERVRLASEELGEYDTEFYRELLVRAAASVLSPMGWRESDIEEELGKYTESSLASFGSI
;
A
#
# COMPACT_ATOMS: atom_id res chain seq x y z
N MET A 1 22.05 -5.07 -38.52
CA MET A 1 21.86 -4.56 -37.15
C MET A 1 21.59 -5.77 -36.29
N GLU A 2 22.59 -6.24 -35.53
CA GLU A 2 22.40 -7.32 -34.56
C GLU A 2 21.77 -6.74 -33.30
N ILE A 3 20.61 -7.27 -32.90
CA ILE A 3 20.03 -6.97 -31.60
C ILE A 3 20.62 -7.98 -30.62
N ARG A 4 21.51 -7.52 -29.73
CA ARG A 4 22.02 -8.35 -28.64
C ARG A 4 20.98 -8.42 -27.54
N LEU A 5 20.65 -9.64 -27.15
CA LEU A 5 19.85 -9.91 -25.96
C LEU A 5 20.82 -10.06 -24.78
N GLU A 6 20.60 -9.29 -23.73
CA GLU A 6 21.36 -9.40 -22.47
C GLU A 6 20.57 -10.25 -21.46
N HIS A 7 21.29 -11.07 -20.72
CA HIS A 7 20.71 -11.90 -19.67
C HIS A 7 20.55 -11.07 -18.39
N GLU A 8 19.30 -10.81 -17.96
CA GLU A 8 19.04 -9.91 -16.82
C GLU A 8 19.05 -10.65 -15.47
N VAL A 9 18.15 -11.62 -15.25
CA VAL A 9 17.95 -12.29 -13.96
C VAL A 9 17.36 -13.70 -14.15
N HIS A 10 17.81 -14.67 -13.34
CA HIS A 10 17.15 -15.96 -13.16
C HIS A 10 16.23 -15.94 -11.93
N TYR A 11 15.06 -16.57 -12.03
CA TYR A 11 14.08 -16.61 -10.95
C TYR A 11 13.83 -18.05 -10.50
N ASP A 12 13.75 -18.29 -9.19
CA ASP A 12 13.21 -19.54 -8.64
C ASP A 12 11.71 -19.63 -8.93
N TRP A 13 11.02 -18.50 -8.79
CA TRP A 13 9.65 -18.31 -9.22
C TRP A 13 9.38 -16.83 -9.54
N ILE A 14 8.37 -16.58 -10.37
CA ILE A 14 7.90 -15.25 -10.72
C ILE A 14 6.37 -15.25 -10.81
N ALA A 15 5.75 -14.22 -10.23
CA ALA A 15 4.31 -14.01 -10.21
C ALA A 15 3.96 -12.72 -10.96
N PHE A 16 3.11 -12.83 -11.97
CA PHE A 16 2.62 -11.69 -12.75
C PHE A 16 1.28 -11.21 -12.19
N VAL A 17 1.21 -9.94 -11.81
CA VAL A 17 0.00 -9.37 -11.20
C VAL A 17 -1.04 -9.08 -12.29
N PRO A 18 -2.24 -9.67 -12.22
CA PRO A 18 -3.34 -9.37 -13.14
C PRO A 18 -3.71 -7.88 -13.15
N LEU A 19 -4.19 -7.39 -14.29
CA LEU A 19 -4.85 -6.08 -14.31
C LEU A 19 -6.16 -6.18 -13.52
N ARG A 20 -6.51 -5.13 -12.76
CA ARG A 20 -7.70 -5.07 -11.87
C ARG A 20 -9.04 -5.52 -12.50
N TYR A 21 -9.15 -5.48 -13.83
CA TYR A 21 -10.38 -5.80 -14.57
C TYR A 21 -10.17 -6.82 -15.69
N SER A 22 -9.04 -7.55 -15.72
CA SER A 22 -8.83 -8.61 -16.70
C SER A 22 -7.87 -9.67 -16.18
N ASP A 23 -8.13 -10.93 -16.54
CA ASP A 23 -7.24 -12.06 -16.25
C ASP A 23 -5.92 -12.01 -17.03
N THR A 24 -5.72 -10.98 -17.87
CA THR A 24 -4.44 -10.70 -18.52
C THR A 24 -3.50 -10.01 -17.53
N GLY A 25 -2.36 -10.65 -17.26
CA GLY A 25 -1.25 -10.07 -16.50
C GLY A 25 -0.80 -8.74 -17.08
N ALA A 26 -0.58 -7.74 -16.22
CA ALA A 26 0.12 -6.55 -16.66
C ALA A 26 1.59 -6.92 -16.86
N LEU A 27 2.11 -6.89 -18.09
CA LEU A 27 3.56 -7.05 -18.34
C LEU A 27 4.43 -6.06 -17.53
N THR A 28 3.81 -5.03 -16.95
CA THR A 28 4.45 -4.00 -16.15
C THR A 28 4.42 -4.25 -14.63
N LYS A 29 3.72 -5.29 -14.16
CA LYS A 29 3.60 -5.61 -12.72
C LYS A 29 3.93 -7.08 -12.42
N TYR A 30 4.99 -7.30 -11.65
CA TYR A 30 5.38 -8.65 -11.22
C TYR A 30 6.23 -8.56 -9.96
N PHE A 31 6.38 -9.70 -9.29
CA PHE A 31 7.39 -9.94 -8.27
C PHE A 31 7.88 -11.38 -8.36
N GLY A 32 9.06 -11.67 -7.81
CA GLY A 32 9.62 -13.02 -7.88
C GLY A 32 10.90 -13.17 -7.08
N LYS A 33 11.22 -14.40 -6.69
CA LYS A 33 12.44 -14.74 -5.98
C LYS A 33 13.60 -14.94 -6.95
N VAL A 34 14.72 -14.27 -6.68
CA VAL A 34 15.94 -14.37 -7.49
C VAL A 34 16.61 -15.71 -7.20
N ALA A 35 16.94 -16.45 -8.26
CA ALA A 35 17.48 -17.79 -8.12
C ALA A 35 18.85 -17.80 -7.42
N GLY A 36 18.98 -18.61 -6.37
CA GLY A 36 20.23 -18.73 -5.60
C GLY A 36 20.54 -17.54 -4.68
N GLU A 37 19.60 -16.61 -4.51
CA GLU A 37 19.74 -15.45 -3.63
C GLU A 37 18.57 -15.37 -2.63
N HIS A 38 18.80 -14.74 -1.48
CA HIS A 38 17.73 -14.41 -0.53
C HIS A 38 17.13 -13.03 -0.85
N GLU A 39 16.96 -12.72 -2.14
CA GLU A 39 16.44 -11.45 -2.64
C GLU A 39 15.20 -11.67 -3.52
N TYR A 40 14.31 -10.68 -3.51
CA TYR A 40 13.13 -10.63 -4.37
C TYR A 40 13.21 -9.45 -5.32
N LYS A 41 12.81 -9.69 -6.57
CA LYS A 41 12.55 -8.62 -7.53
C LYS A 41 11.11 -8.15 -7.39
N TYR A 42 10.92 -6.83 -7.52
CA TYR A 42 9.61 -6.21 -7.53
C TYR A 42 9.51 -5.23 -8.71
N ARG A 43 8.39 -5.24 -9.41
CA ARG A 43 8.13 -4.34 -10.54
C ARG A 43 6.67 -3.87 -10.51
N GLY A 44 6.46 -2.56 -10.51
CA GLY A 44 5.14 -1.95 -10.72
C GLY A 44 4.11 -2.17 -9.60
N ILE A 45 4.43 -2.98 -8.59
CA ILE A 45 3.64 -3.15 -7.36
C ILE A 45 3.92 -2.02 -6.37
N GLU A 46 3.10 -1.95 -5.33
CA GLU A 46 2.99 -0.84 -4.38
C GLU A 46 4.33 -0.51 -3.71
N CYS A 47 5.13 -1.48 -3.29
CA CYS A 47 6.46 -1.28 -2.69
C CYS A 47 7.47 -0.56 -3.59
N ARG A 48 7.23 -0.52 -4.91
CA ARG A 48 8.05 0.23 -5.87
C ARG A 48 7.44 1.58 -6.27
N GLN A 49 6.29 1.94 -5.70
CA GLN A 49 5.65 3.22 -5.93
C GLN A 49 6.10 4.21 -4.86
N TRP A 50 6.63 5.34 -5.30
CA TRP A 50 7.21 6.37 -4.44
C TRP A 50 6.19 7.09 -3.53
N SER A 51 4.89 6.90 -3.76
CA SER A 51 3.81 7.40 -2.90
C SER A 51 3.36 6.40 -1.83
N THR A 52 3.87 5.16 -1.84
CA THR A 52 3.51 4.12 -0.87
C THR A 52 4.17 4.42 0.48
N PRO A 53 3.41 4.45 1.59
CA PRO A 53 4.00 4.60 2.92
C PRO A 53 4.92 3.42 3.26
N SER A 54 5.96 3.67 4.07
CA SER A 54 6.93 2.64 4.43
C SER A 54 6.29 1.46 5.15
N TYR A 55 5.26 1.70 5.97
CA TYR A 55 4.50 0.64 6.64
C TYR A 55 3.84 -0.33 5.63
N ILE A 56 3.26 0.20 4.56
CA ILE A 56 2.60 -0.60 3.51
C ILE A 56 3.63 -1.31 2.62
N ASP A 57 4.75 -0.64 2.34
CA ASP A 57 5.89 -1.22 1.63
C ASP A 57 6.44 -2.46 2.36
N GLU A 58 6.75 -2.33 3.65
CA GLU A 58 7.25 -3.45 4.45
C GLU A 58 6.21 -4.56 4.60
N ALA A 59 4.94 -4.23 4.85
CA ALA A 59 3.87 -5.22 4.88
C ALA A 59 3.83 -6.02 3.56
N GLN A 60 3.82 -5.35 2.40
CA GLN A 60 3.79 -6.05 1.11
C GLN A 60 5.00 -6.99 0.92
N LYS A 61 6.19 -6.60 1.38
CA LYS A 61 7.38 -7.46 1.31
C LYS A 61 7.25 -8.69 2.20
N GLU A 62 6.71 -8.57 3.42
CA GLU A 62 6.45 -9.74 4.27
C GLU A 62 5.41 -10.68 3.65
N LEU A 63 4.34 -10.14 3.06
CA LEU A 63 3.35 -10.97 2.36
C LEU A 63 3.97 -11.77 1.20
N ILE A 64 4.92 -11.16 0.47
CA ILE A 64 5.66 -11.85 -0.59
C ILE A 64 6.58 -12.95 -0.03
N ARG A 65 7.17 -12.74 1.15
CA ARG A 65 7.93 -13.79 1.84
C ARG A 65 7.03 -14.92 2.33
N ALA A 66 5.85 -14.60 2.84
CA ALA A 66 4.85 -15.61 3.21
C ALA A 66 4.40 -16.42 1.98
N VAL A 67 4.26 -15.79 0.80
CA VAL A 67 4.03 -16.53 -0.46
C VAL A 67 5.18 -17.49 -0.76
N ASP A 68 6.45 -17.06 -0.66
CA ASP A 68 7.63 -17.90 -0.89
C ASP A 68 7.72 -19.08 0.09
N GLU A 69 7.33 -18.86 1.34
CA GLU A 69 7.45 -19.86 2.39
C GLU A 69 6.29 -20.86 2.37
N TYR A 70 5.06 -20.37 2.33
CA TYR A 70 3.86 -21.19 2.57
C TYR A 70 3.13 -21.60 1.29
N HIS A 71 3.25 -20.82 0.21
CA HIS A 71 2.48 -21.00 -1.03
C HIS A 71 0.96 -21.10 -0.80
N ASP A 72 0.47 -20.49 0.27
CA ASP A 72 -0.90 -20.59 0.76
C ASP A 72 -1.49 -19.19 1.01
N PRO A 73 -2.57 -18.81 0.32
CA PRO A 73 -3.23 -17.53 0.53
C PRO A 73 -3.75 -17.29 1.96
N GLU A 74 -4.19 -18.34 2.66
CA GLU A 74 -4.70 -18.20 4.04
C GLU A 74 -3.56 -17.81 4.98
N ALA A 75 -2.40 -18.47 4.90
CA ALA A 75 -1.20 -18.09 5.65
C ALA A 75 -0.73 -16.65 5.37
N VAL A 76 -0.85 -16.19 4.12
CA VAL A 76 -0.54 -14.78 3.77
C VAL A 76 -1.56 -13.82 4.39
N CYS A 77 -2.84 -14.21 4.47
CA CYS A 77 -3.85 -13.42 5.17
C CYS A 77 -3.61 -13.38 6.68
N GLU A 78 -3.08 -14.45 7.29
CA GLU A 78 -2.65 -14.45 8.69
C GLU A 78 -1.52 -13.44 8.94
N GLU A 79 -0.54 -13.37 8.04
CA GLU A 79 0.53 -12.35 8.08
C GLU A 79 -0.09 -10.95 7.95
N LEU A 80 -0.93 -10.71 6.93
CA LEU A 80 -1.63 -9.44 6.72
C LEU A 80 -2.40 -8.98 7.95
N ARG A 81 -3.08 -9.89 8.63
CA ARG A 81 -3.85 -9.60 9.84
C ARG A 81 -2.96 -8.98 10.91
N SER A 82 -1.73 -9.44 11.10
CA SER A 82 -0.82 -8.85 12.09
C SER A 82 -0.54 -7.37 11.82
N TRP A 83 -0.41 -6.99 10.54
CA TRP A 83 -0.24 -5.62 10.10
C TRP A 83 -1.51 -4.77 10.28
N VAL A 84 -2.68 -5.35 9.99
CA VAL A 84 -3.98 -4.72 10.21
C VAL A 84 -4.22 -4.49 11.71
N ASP A 85 -4.04 -5.50 12.55
CA ASP A 85 -4.24 -5.41 14.00
C ASP A 85 -3.31 -4.37 14.65
N ARG A 86 -2.07 -4.25 14.18
CA ARG A 86 -1.14 -3.22 14.66
C ARG A 86 -1.60 -1.82 14.25
N LEU A 87 -2.09 -1.66 13.02
CA LEU A 87 -2.65 -0.40 12.52
C LEU A 87 -3.90 0.01 13.30
N GLU A 88 -4.84 -0.92 13.52
CA GLU A 88 -6.12 -0.70 14.21
C GLU A 88 -5.96 -0.38 15.69
N ARG A 89 -4.91 -0.90 16.34
CA ARG A 89 -4.58 -0.57 17.73
C ARG A 89 -3.85 0.77 17.90
N GLY A 90 -3.62 1.53 16.83
CA GLY A 90 -2.87 2.80 16.92
C GLY A 90 -1.37 2.61 17.17
N ALA A 91 -0.82 1.41 16.91
CA ALA A 91 0.55 1.04 17.28
C ALA A 91 1.56 1.22 16.13
N VAL A 92 1.23 2.09 15.17
CA VAL A 92 2.09 2.46 14.03
C VAL A 92 2.49 3.91 14.21
N ASP A 93 3.79 4.22 14.05
CA ASP A 93 4.24 5.61 14.03
C ASP A 93 3.65 6.31 12.79
N PRO A 94 2.91 7.42 12.92
CA PRO A 94 2.38 8.15 11.77
C PRO A 94 3.43 8.54 10.72
N ASN A 95 4.72 8.65 11.10
CA ASN A 95 5.81 8.86 10.15
C ASN A 95 5.98 7.69 9.17
N GLU A 96 5.66 6.46 9.58
CA GLU A 96 5.67 5.27 8.72
C GLU A 96 4.48 5.26 7.73
N LEU A 97 3.49 6.14 7.95
CA LEU A 97 2.26 6.29 7.17
C LEU A 97 2.29 7.48 6.19
N VAL A 98 3.41 8.19 6.10
CA VAL A 98 3.55 9.36 5.23
C VAL A 98 3.45 8.97 3.76
N ILE A 99 2.51 9.63 3.06
CA ILE A 99 2.38 9.60 1.61
C ILE A 99 3.09 10.83 1.05
N THR A 100 4.01 10.62 0.12
CA THR A 100 4.59 11.71 -0.67
C THR A 100 3.88 11.76 -2.02
N ASN A 101 3.53 12.97 -2.50
CA ASN A 101 2.96 13.30 -3.81
C ASN A 101 3.75 14.34 -4.61
N ARG A 102 4.29 14.00 -5.80
CA ARG A 102 4.84 15.00 -6.71
C ARG A 102 3.69 15.72 -7.41
N VAL A 103 3.57 17.00 -7.14
CA VAL A 103 2.51 17.82 -7.72
C VAL A 103 3.08 18.54 -8.94
N SER A 104 2.54 18.23 -10.12
CA SER A 104 2.99 18.81 -11.39
C SER A 104 2.28 20.11 -11.77
N LYS A 105 1.19 20.45 -11.09
CA LYS A 105 0.37 21.66 -11.33
C LYS A 105 0.19 22.48 -10.05
N ARG A 106 -0.25 23.73 -10.16
CA ARG A 106 -0.63 24.50 -8.96
C ARG A 106 -1.98 24.01 -8.46
N ARG A 107 -2.29 24.26 -7.18
CA ARG A 107 -3.60 23.98 -6.59
C ARG A 107 -4.75 24.52 -7.45
N GLU A 108 -4.62 25.76 -7.93
CA GLU A 108 -5.62 26.48 -8.75
C GLU A 108 -6.00 25.75 -10.04
N ASP A 109 -5.13 24.86 -10.54
CA ASP A 109 -5.35 24.09 -11.76
C ASP A 109 -6.06 22.75 -11.51
N TYR A 110 -6.31 22.38 -10.24
CA TYR A 110 -7.02 21.16 -9.87
C TYR A 110 -8.50 21.45 -9.62
N THR A 111 -9.37 20.80 -10.39
CA THR A 111 -10.84 20.92 -10.26
C THR A 111 -11.45 19.92 -9.29
N LYS A 112 -10.69 18.93 -8.82
CA LYS A 112 -11.15 17.88 -7.89
C LYS A 112 -10.48 18.03 -6.52
N SER A 113 -11.26 17.87 -5.45
CA SER A 113 -10.72 17.72 -4.09
C SER A 113 -10.04 16.36 -3.97
N THR A 114 -8.72 16.36 -4.15
CA THR A 114 -7.87 15.17 -3.96
C THR A 114 -7.03 15.35 -2.69
N ARG A 115 -6.50 14.26 -2.12
CA ARG A 115 -5.59 14.31 -0.95
C ARG A 115 -4.40 15.24 -1.17
N SER A 116 -3.81 15.21 -2.37
CA SER A 116 -2.73 16.14 -2.75
C SER A 116 -3.19 17.60 -2.78
N VAL A 117 -4.41 17.89 -3.23
CA VAL A 117 -4.98 19.24 -3.21
C VAL A 117 -5.22 19.71 -1.77
N ALA A 118 -5.79 18.85 -0.92
CA ALA A 118 -5.95 19.13 0.51
C ALA A 118 -4.60 19.42 1.20
N ALA A 119 -3.55 18.68 0.83
CA ALA A 119 -2.20 18.92 1.35
C ALA A 119 -1.62 20.26 0.86
N LEU A 120 -1.81 20.63 -0.40
CA LEU A 120 -1.39 21.94 -0.93
C LEU A 120 -2.15 23.10 -0.26
N GLU A 121 -3.46 22.93 -0.01
CA GLU A 121 -4.27 23.88 0.73
C GLU A 121 -3.74 24.11 2.14
N ARG A 122 -3.49 23.02 2.86
CA ARG A 122 -2.93 23.06 4.20
C ARG A 122 -1.56 23.74 4.24
N ALA A 123 -0.70 23.43 3.28
CA ALA A 123 0.62 24.05 3.17
C ALA A 123 0.53 25.56 2.91
N ALA A 124 -0.39 25.99 2.04
CA ALA A 124 -0.60 27.41 1.78
C ALA A 124 -1.07 28.17 3.04
N ASP A 125 -1.98 27.59 3.81
CA ASP A 125 -2.48 28.20 5.05
C ASP A 125 -1.40 28.35 6.13
N LEU A 126 -0.39 27.48 6.12
CA LEU A 126 0.79 27.55 7.00
C LEU A 126 1.90 28.46 6.44
N GLY A 127 1.68 29.14 5.31
CA GLY A 127 2.70 29.96 4.66
C GLY A 127 3.81 29.15 3.97
N LEU A 128 3.65 27.82 3.86
CA LEU A 128 4.60 26.89 3.25
C LEU A 128 4.29 26.69 1.76
N GLY A 129 4.03 27.79 1.04
CA GLY A 129 3.65 27.76 -0.37
C GLY A 129 4.63 26.93 -1.21
N ARG A 130 4.13 25.89 -1.88
CA ARG A 130 4.93 25.00 -2.74
C ARG A 130 4.82 25.40 -4.21
N SER A 131 5.94 25.40 -4.91
CA SER A 131 6.00 25.63 -6.36
C SER A 131 5.65 24.35 -7.13
N PRO A 132 5.09 24.46 -8.36
CA PRO A 132 4.89 23.32 -9.25
C PRO A 132 6.17 22.49 -9.43
N GLY A 133 6.04 21.18 -9.39
CA GLY A 133 7.15 20.25 -9.52
C GLY A 133 7.76 19.80 -8.18
N GLN A 134 7.43 20.47 -7.07
CA GLN A 134 7.80 20.03 -5.72
C GLN A 134 6.91 18.88 -5.23
N SER A 135 7.47 18.03 -4.38
CA SER A 135 6.69 17.02 -3.65
C SER A 135 5.84 17.69 -2.56
N VAL A 136 4.80 17.01 -2.10
CA VAL A 136 4.05 17.29 -0.87
C VAL A 136 3.96 16.00 -0.07
N SER A 137 4.30 16.02 1.21
CA SER A 137 4.29 14.84 2.07
C SER A 137 3.27 15.04 3.17
N TYR A 138 2.40 14.06 3.37
CA TYR A 138 1.27 14.15 4.28
C TYR A 138 0.82 12.78 4.79
N VAL A 139 0.12 12.78 5.93
CA VAL A 139 -0.65 11.66 6.46
C VAL A 139 -2.13 11.96 6.27
N VAL A 140 -2.91 10.95 5.90
CA VAL A 140 -4.38 11.07 5.83
C VAL A 140 -4.93 10.85 7.23
N VAL A 141 -5.73 11.80 7.71
CA VAL A 141 -6.29 11.77 9.08
C VAL A 141 -7.80 11.61 9.11
N ASP A 142 -8.49 11.96 8.03
CA ASP A 142 -9.93 11.75 7.85
C ASP A 142 -10.24 11.84 6.35
N ASP A 143 -10.27 10.71 5.65
CA ASP A 143 -10.44 10.66 4.21
C ASP A 143 -11.85 11.05 3.75
N ALA A 144 -12.84 11.02 4.64
CA ALA A 144 -14.21 11.44 4.36
C ALA A 144 -14.32 12.96 4.14
N LYS A 145 -13.48 13.75 4.81
CA LYS A 145 -13.46 15.22 4.65
C LYS A 145 -13.01 15.65 3.26
N GLN A 146 -13.67 16.66 2.69
CA GLN A 146 -13.31 17.22 1.37
C GLN A 146 -12.45 18.50 1.46
N SER A 147 -12.04 18.89 2.67
CA SER A 147 -11.22 20.08 2.94
C SER A 147 -9.77 19.70 3.26
N ARG A 148 -8.91 20.71 3.44
CA ARG A 148 -7.54 20.56 3.97
C ARG A 148 -7.40 19.77 5.27
N GLU A 149 -8.49 19.65 6.04
CA GLU A 149 -8.48 18.90 7.31
C GLU A 149 -8.37 17.39 7.11
N ARG A 150 -8.61 16.90 5.89
CA ARG A 150 -8.42 15.50 5.46
C ARG A 150 -7.01 14.98 5.75
N VAL A 151 -6.03 15.88 5.77
CA VAL A 151 -4.61 15.52 5.89
C VAL A 151 -3.87 16.35 6.95
N ARG A 152 -2.72 15.83 7.38
CA ARG A 152 -1.67 16.57 8.09
C ARG A 152 -0.38 16.49 7.27
N LEU A 153 0.33 17.60 7.12
CA LEU A 153 1.63 17.61 6.46
C LEU A 153 2.64 16.87 7.33
N ALA A 154 3.59 16.18 6.70
CA ALA A 154 4.67 15.50 7.40
C ALA A 154 5.61 16.47 8.18
N SER A 155 5.50 17.77 7.93
CA SER A 155 6.21 18.81 8.69
C SER A 155 5.48 19.28 9.95
N GLU A 156 4.22 18.85 10.15
CA GLU A 156 3.45 19.13 11.35
C GLU A 156 3.69 18.02 12.39
N GLU A 157 3.28 18.26 13.63
CA GLU A 157 3.18 17.19 14.62
C GLU A 157 2.10 16.20 14.17
N LEU A 158 2.51 14.95 13.95
CA LEU A 158 1.63 13.87 13.53
C LEU A 158 1.15 13.13 14.77
N GLY A 159 -0.16 12.86 14.84
CA GLY A 159 -0.79 12.15 15.96
C GLY A 159 -1.71 11.07 15.44
N GLU A 160 -2.96 11.43 15.15
CA GLU A 160 -3.97 10.51 14.62
C GLU A 160 -3.80 10.31 13.10
N TYR A 161 -4.25 9.16 12.62
CA TYR A 161 -4.34 8.80 11.22
C TYR A 161 -5.65 8.07 10.94
N ASP A 162 -6.10 8.11 9.69
CA ASP A 162 -7.31 7.41 9.26
C ASP A 162 -7.01 5.91 9.11
N THR A 163 -7.36 5.14 10.14
CA THR A 163 -7.13 3.68 10.18
C THR A 163 -7.77 2.97 9.00
N GLU A 164 -9.01 3.32 8.64
CA GLU A 164 -9.75 2.67 7.55
C GLU A 164 -9.04 2.89 6.21
N PHE A 165 -8.62 4.13 5.94
CA PHE A 165 -7.86 4.47 4.74
C PHE A 165 -6.57 3.66 4.61
N TYR A 166 -5.78 3.53 5.68
CA TYR A 166 -4.52 2.77 5.63
C TYR A 166 -4.76 1.25 5.61
N ARG A 167 -5.86 0.75 6.20
CA ARG A 167 -6.29 -0.64 6.09
C ARG A 167 -6.62 -0.99 4.64
N GLU A 168 -7.32 -0.12 3.91
CA GLU A 168 -7.56 -0.32 2.48
C GLU A 168 -6.24 -0.42 1.69
N LEU A 169 -5.21 0.36 2.05
CA LEU A 169 -3.91 0.26 1.39
C LEU A 169 -3.23 -1.09 1.65
N LEU A 170 -3.31 -1.62 2.88
CA LEU A 170 -2.82 -2.96 3.22
C LEU A 170 -3.55 -4.04 2.41
N VAL A 171 -4.89 -4.01 2.39
CA VAL A 171 -5.71 -4.97 1.64
C VAL A 171 -5.41 -4.90 0.13
N ARG A 172 -5.23 -3.69 -0.42
CA ARG A 172 -4.82 -3.52 -1.82
C ARG A 172 -3.44 -4.10 -2.11
N ALA A 173 -2.47 -3.88 -1.21
CA ALA A 173 -1.14 -4.45 -1.34
C ALA A 173 -1.17 -5.99 -1.30
N ALA A 174 -1.98 -6.56 -0.40
CA ALA A 174 -2.21 -8.00 -0.32
C ALA A 174 -2.90 -8.56 -1.56
N ALA A 175 -3.91 -7.87 -2.11
CA ALA A 175 -4.56 -8.27 -3.35
C ALA A 175 -3.59 -8.31 -4.54
N SER A 176 -2.66 -7.36 -4.62
CA SER A 176 -1.57 -7.41 -5.63
C SER A 176 -0.67 -8.64 -5.45
N VAL A 177 -0.45 -9.11 -4.21
CA VAL A 177 0.35 -10.30 -3.90
C VAL A 177 -0.40 -11.61 -4.16
N LEU A 178 -1.69 -11.67 -3.83
CA LEU A 178 -2.50 -12.89 -3.87
C LEU A 178 -3.29 -13.08 -5.17
N SER A 179 -3.46 -12.04 -5.98
CA SER A 179 -4.14 -12.16 -7.28
C SER A 179 -3.51 -13.15 -8.27
N PRO A 180 -2.18 -13.39 -8.32
CA PRO A 180 -1.60 -14.50 -9.09
C PRO A 180 -2.09 -15.90 -8.64
N MET A 181 -2.55 -16.03 -7.39
CA MET A 181 -3.18 -17.23 -6.83
C MET A 181 -4.71 -17.24 -6.98
N GLY A 182 -5.28 -16.27 -7.70
CA GLY A 182 -6.71 -16.18 -8.00
C GLY A 182 -7.55 -15.42 -6.97
N TRP A 183 -6.94 -14.87 -5.92
CA TRP A 183 -7.66 -14.14 -4.87
C TRP A 183 -7.90 -12.67 -5.23
N ARG A 184 -9.02 -12.14 -4.75
CA ARG A 184 -9.46 -10.75 -4.90
C ARG A 184 -9.54 -10.07 -3.55
N GLU A 185 -9.69 -8.75 -3.56
CA GLU A 185 -9.92 -7.96 -2.33
C GLU A 185 -11.10 -8.52 -1.52
N SER A 186 -12.17 -9.03 -2.17
CA SER A 186 -13.31 -9.65 -1.48
C SER A 186 -12.95 -10.93 -0.71
N ASP A 187 -12.09 -11.78 -1.27
CA ASP A 187 -11.69 -13.04 -0.65
C ASP A 187 -10.81 -12.75 0.58
N ILE A 188 -9.94 -11.75 0.46
CA ILE A 188 -9.09 -11.27 1.57
C ILE A 188 -9.94 -10.68 2.69
N GLU A 189 -10.93 -9.86 2.37
CA GLU A 189 -11.83 -9.28 3.37
C GLU A 189 -12.68 -10.34 4.07
N GLU A 190 -13.17 -11.34 3.34
CA GLU A 190 -13.87 -12.49 3.93
C GLU A 190 -12.95 -13.22 4.91
N GLU A 191 -11.71 -13.50 4.50
CA GLU A 191 -10.74 -14.21 5.34
C GLU A 191 -10.39 -13.44 6.61
N LEU A 192 -10.11 -12.14 6.52
CA LEU A 192 -9.89 -11.27 7.69
C LEU A 192 -11.12 -11.23 8.61
N GLY A 193 -12.34 -11.29 8.05
CA GLY A 193 -13.60 -11.32 8.79
C GLY A 193 -13.77 -12.56 9.67
N LYS A 194 -13.39 -13.74 9.19
CA LYS A 194 -13.51 -15.01 9.93
C LYS A 194 -12.80 -14.99 11.29
N TYR A 195 -11.66 -14.31 11.37
CA TYR A 195 -10.90 -14.18 12.62
C TYR A 195 -11.53 -13.17 13.59
N THR A 196 -12.19 -12.14 13.08
CA THR A 196 -12.91 -11.16 13.91
C THR A 196 -14.08 -11.82 14.63
N GLU A 197 -14.86 -12.64 13.91
CA GLU A 197 -15.96 -13.42 14.48
C GLU A 197 -15.47 -14.48 15.49
N SER A 198 -14.37 -15.17 15.16
CA SER A 198 -13.77 -16.18 16.04
C SER A 198 -13.21 -15.57 17.34
N SER A 199 -12.60 -14.38 17.24
CA SER A 199 -12.14 -13.60 18.39
C SER A 199 -13.32 -13.22 19.30
N LEU A 200 -14.39 -12.64 18.74
CA LEU A 200 -15.59 -12.26 19.50
C LEU A 200 -16.28 -13.45 20.16
N ALA A 201 -16.37 -14.60 19.49
CA ALA A 201 -16.94 -15.83 20.04
C ALA A 201 -16.12 -16.38 21.23
N SER A 202 -14.80 -16.21 21.20
CA SER A 202 -13.91 -16.64 22.29
C SER A 202 -14.01 -15.77 23.55
N PHE A 203 -14.35 -14.48 23.42
CA PHE A 203 -14.56 -13.56 24.55
C PHE A 203 -15.98 -13.62 25.14
N GLY A 204 -16.98 -14.08 24.39
CA GLY A 204 -18.37 -14.18 24.85
C GLY A 204 -18.71 -15.44 25.66
N SER A 205 -17.74 -16.35 25.88
CA SER A 205 -17.94 -17.64 26.56
C SER A 205 -17.36 -17.70 27.98
N ILE A 206 -17.14 -16.55 28.65
CA ILE A 206 -16.65 -16.46 30.04
C ILE A 206 -17.77 -16.01 30.98
#